data_AF-A0A965PR18-F1
#
_entry.id   AF-A0A965PR18-F1
#
_cell.length_a   1.000
_cell.length_b   1.000
_cell.length_c   1.000
_cell.angle_alpha   90.00
_cell.angle_beta   90.00
_cell.angle_gamma   90.00
#
_symmetry.space_group_name_H-M   'P 1'
#
loop_
_entity.id
_entity.type
_entity.pdbx_description
1 polymer ?
#
loop_
_entity_poly.entity_id
_entity_poly.type
_entity_poly.pdbx_seq_one_letter_code
_entity_poly.pdbx_strand_id
1 'polypeptide(L)'
;KGFFGLAETLRRWFGLELDKTEQKADWGSVFLTEEQISYAANDVRYLLDLAPKQVEEIEAADLGRVVNLEMRLIPALVDMRVEGVRIDGELLRRRITELERATDEAWLGVLAEFRANGFPQTFKWGQKKILLNALRQLGVLVDSTNKDILAAERKKAGSPKVLKMIHAYGKFDTELKQARQLVNWTDPDGRLRTDYKQLGADTGRLSSAEPNLQNIQKEGSLRSVFTSNGQGRVLVVGDYVGMEMCAAAVIAKEERLLEDLRAGRDIHLRTASRIFEKAEGEVTASERALGKLANFNLLFGGGAGVLLEKVAHFPDLNPTFEELDSLRNRWLNAFPRFKSWHDKHRWIGWDNPTEKRTLLGRRRLDIFSFTEALNLPVQGSCADVIKLAMVWFAEASAGKDYRLLLTTHDELCVECAEGEAREVRNLLEKTMKKAFWRVFGEDAPVSVDVGWGANWKQA
;
A
#
# COMPACT_ATOMS: atom_id res chain seq x y z
N LYS A 1 -11.32 16.20 7.84
CA LYS A 1 -11.72 15.77 6.47
C LYS A 1 -12.82 16.70 6.00
N GLY A 2 -12.50 17.72 5.20
CA GLY A 2 -13.44 18.80 4.84
C GLY A 2 -12.81 20.03 4.16
N PHE A 3 -11.48 20.14 4.11
CA PHE A 3 -10.78 21.38 3.74
C PHE A 3 -10.50 21.61 2.25
N PHE A 4 -11.19 20.92 1.32
CA PHE A 4 -10.88 20.99 -0.13
C PHE A 4 -12.09 21.30 -1.03
N GLY A 5 -13.29 21.45 -0.48
CA GLY A 5 -14.47 21.80 -1.29
C GLY A 5 -14.42 23.26 -1.75
N LEU A 6 -15.08 23.57 -2.87
CA LEU A 6 -15.13 24.94 -3.41
C LEU A 6 -15.59 25.94 -2.34
N ALA A 7 -16.74 25.68 -1.70
CA ALA A 7 -17.28 26.57 -0.66
C ALA A 7 -16.31 26.84 0.51
N GLU A 8 -15.59 25.81 0.98
CA GLU A 8 -14.63 25.97 2.07
C GLU A 8 -13.40 26.77 1.63
N THR A 9 -12.98 26.56 0.38
CA THR A 9 -11.86 27.28 -0.22
C THR A 9 -12.21 28.76 -0.43
N LEU A 10 -13.42 29.07 -0.87
CA LEU A 10 -13.91 30.45 -1.00
C LEU A 10 -14.08 31.13 0.35
N ARG A 11 -14.58 30.43 1.37
CA ARG A 11 -14.64 30.95 2.74
C ARG A 11 -13.24 31.30 3.24
N ARG A 12 -12.25 30.42 3.05
CA ARG A 12 -10.87 30.64 3.48
C ARG A 12 -10.24 31.88 2.82
N TRP A 13 -10.43 32.06 1.52
CA TRP A 13 -9.70 33.08 0.76
C TRP A 13 -10.42 34.41 0.62
N PHE A 14 -11.75 34.36 0.55
CA PHE A 14 -12.57 35.53 0.25
C PHE A 14 -13.59 35.83 1.34
N GLY A 15 -13.69 35.00 2.39
CA GLY A 15 -14.74 35.12 3.40
C GLY A 15 -16.15 34.86 2.85
N LEU A 16 -16.25 34.26 1.65
CA LEU A 16 -17.50 34.07 0.95
C LEU A 16 -18.17 32.76 1.38
N GLU A 17 -19.45 32.84 1.72
CA GLU A 17 -20.30 31.67 1.90
C GLU A 17 -21.05 31.37 0.60
N LEU A 18 -20.81 30.19 0.05
CA LEU A 18 -21.49 29.74 -1.16
C LEU A 18 -22.81 29.08 -0.77
N ASP A 19 -23.92 29.62 -1.27
CA ASP A 19 -25.25 29.02 -1.11
C ASP A 19 -25.27 27.66 -1.83
N LYS A 20 -25.69 26.61 -1.11
CA LYS A 20 -25.76 25.23 -1.61
C LYS A 20 -27.19 24.73 -1.78
N THR A 21 -28.17 25.61 -1.69
CA THR A 21 -29.59 25.26 -1.81
C THR A 21 -29.87 24.50 -3.10
N GLU A 22 -29.34 24.98 -4.22
CA GLU A 22 -29.53 24.38 -5.55
C GLU A 22 -28.69 23.12 -5.81
N GLN A 23 -27.77 22.74 -4.91
CA GLN A 23 -26.94 21.54 -5.08
C GLN A 23 -27.77 20.25 -5.18
N LYS A 24 -28.95 20.24 -4.54
CA LYS A 24 -29.89 19.11 -4.53
C LYS A 24 -31.18 19.38 -5.29
N ALA A 25 -31.25 20.49 -6.01
CA ALA A 25 -32.41 20.83 -6.82
C ALA A 25 -32.56 19.87 -8.01
N ASP A 26 -33.73 19.90 -8.64
CA ASP A 26 -33.99 19.13 -9.86
C ASP A 26 -33.38 19.84 -11.07
N TRP A 27 -32.28 19.29 -11.59
CA TRP A 27 -31.59 19.76 -12.80
C TRP A 27 -32.12 19.13 -14.09
N GLY A 28 -33.13 18.26 -14.01
CA GLY A 28 -33.74 17.59 -15.16
C GLY A 28 -34.85 18.40 -15.85
N SER A 29 -35.20 19.57 -15.31
CA SER A 29 -36.20 20.48 -15.89
C SER A 29 -35.77 21.01 -17.27
N VAL A 30 -36.74 21.19 -18.17
CA VAL A 30 -36.51 21.80 -19.50
C VAL A 30 -36.03 23.24 -19.38
N PHE A 31 -36.49 23.96 -18.35
CA PHE A 31 -36.06 25.32 -18.04
C PHE A 31 -35.50 25.35 -16.62
N LEU A 32 -34.28 25.87 -16.49
CA LEU A 32 -33.64 26.10 -15.20
C LEU A 32 -34.14 27.42 -14.61
N THR A 33 -34.25 27.49 -13.29
CA THR A 33 -34.58 28.75 -12.60
C THR A 33 -33.40 29.72 -12.62
N GLU A 34 -33.63 30.99 -12.32
CA GLU A 34 -32.56 31.98 -12.21
C GLU A 34 -31.56 31.62 -11.09
N GLU A 35 -32.06 31.05 -9.99
CA GLU A 35 -31.24 30.57 -8.87
C GLU A 35 -30.34 29.42 -9.28
N GLN A 36 -30.85 28.44 -10.04
CA GLN A 36 -30.06 27.33 -10.58
C GLN A 36 -28.98 27.84 -11.53
N ILE A 37 -29.34 28.74 -12.46
CA ILE A 37 -28.37 29.35 -13.38
C ILE A 37 -27.28 30.11 -12.61
N SER A 38 -27.67 30.90 -11.61
CA SER A 38 -26.75 31.65 -10.75
C SER A 38 -25.83 30.72 -9.96
N TYR A 39 -26.37 29.64 -9.38
CA TYR A 39 -25.61 28.62 -8.68
C TYR A 39 -24.55 27.98 -9.58
N ALA A 40 -24.94 27.49 -10.76
CA ALA A 40 -24.03 26.88 -11.72
C ALA A 40 -22.98 27.88 -12.24
N ALA A 41 -23.36 29.14 -12.47
CA ALA A 41 -22.43 30.18 -12.90
C ALA A 41 -21.39 30.48 -11.81
N ASN A 42 -21.81 30.52 -10.54
CA ASN A 42 -20.90 30.77 -9.41
C ASN A 42 -19.90 29.63 -9.20
N ASP A 43 -20.29 28.36 -9.44
CA ASP A 43 -19.37 27.21 -9.37
C ASP A 43 -18.18 27.32 -10.34
N VAL A 44 -18.32 28.08 -11.44
CA VAL A 44 -17.24 28.34 -12.40
C VAL A 44 -16.58 29.70 -12.17
N ARG A 45 -17.38 30.75 -11.97
CA ARG A 45 -16.89 32.14 -11.88
C ARG A 45 -15.82 32.30 -10.82
N TYR A 46 -16.05 31.75 -9.63
CA TYR A 46 -15.12 31.89 -8.50
C TYR A 46 -13.79 31.15 -8.70
N LEU A 47 -13.73 30.17 -9.61
CA LEU A 47 -12.49 29.45 -9.88
C LEU A 47 -11.43 30.35 -10.53
N LEU A 48 -11.85 31.34 -11.33
CA LEU A 48 -10.94 32.28 -11.99
C LEU A 48 -10.24 33.20 -10.99
N ASP A 49 -10.95 33.62 -9.93
CA ASP A 49 -10.39 34.43 -8.85
C ASP A 49 -9.55 33.59 -7.89
N LEU A 50 -9.96 32.33 -7.66
CA LEU A 50 -9.29 31.42 -6.74
C LEU A 50 -7.97 30.87 -7.29
N ALA A 51 -7.90 30.58 -8.59
CA ALA A 51 -6.73 29.94 -9.19
C ALA A 51 -5.41 30.72 -8.98
N PRO A 52 -5.34 32.05 -9.20
CA PRO A 52 -4.13 32.82 -8.91
C PRO A 52 -3.68 32.70 -7.45
N LYS A 53 -4.62 32.71 -6.48
CA LYS A 53 -4.30 32.58 -5.05
C LYS A 53 -3.72 31.21 -4.72
N GLN A 54 -4.25 30.15 -5.32
CA GLN A 54 -3.69 28.82 -5.17
C GLN A 54 -2.31 28.69 -5.81
N VAL A 55 -2.09 29.31 -6.98
CA VAL A 55 -0.78 29.35 -7.65
C VAL A 55 0.25 30.08 -6.77
N GLU A 56 -0.10 31.23 -6.20
CA GLU A 56 0.76 31.96 -5.24
C GLU A 56 1.18 31.05 -4.06
N GLU A 57 0.26 30.29 -3.46
CA GLU A 57 0.59 29.35 -2.38
C GLU A 57 1.47 28.18 -2.85
N ILE A 58 1.21 27.65 -4.04
CA ILE A 58 1.99 26.55 -4.62
C ILE A 58 3.43 27.00 -4.84
N GLU A 59 3.64 28.20 -5.36
CA GLU A 59 4.95 28.79 -5.57
C GLU A 59 5.66 29.08 -4.24
N ALA A 60 4.98 29.75 -3.32
CA ALA A 60 5.52 30.07 -1.99
C ALA A 60 5.92 28.81 -1.19
N ALA A 61 5.24 27.68 -1.42
CA ALA A 61 5.54 26.42 -0.76
C ALA A 61 6.53 25.50 -1.54
N ASP A 62 7.05 25.93 -2.70
CA ASP A 62 7.84 25.11 -3.64
C ASP A 62 7.16 23.78 -3.99
N LEU A 63 5.87 23.83 -4.34
CA LEU A 63 5.05 22.67 -4.69
C LEU A 63 4.83 22.49 -6.19
N GLY A 64 5.37 23.37 -7.04
CA GLY A 64 5.11 23.37 -8.48
C GLY A 64 5.40 22.02 -9.17
N ARG A 65 6.50 21.35 -8.79
CA ARG A 65 6.85 20.01 -9.31
C ARG A 65 5.83 18.94 -8.92
N VAL A 66 5.34 19.00 -7.69
CA VAL A 66 4.36 18.06 -7.16
C VAL A 66 3.02 18.28 -7.84
N VAL A 67 2.56 19.53 -7.93
CA VAL A 67 1.30 19.87 -8.61
C VAL A 67 1.36 19.49 -10.09
N ASN A 68 2.48 19.74 -10.78
CA ASN A 68 2.65 19.29 -12.16
C ASN A 68 2.53 17.77 -12.31
N LEU A 69 3.15 17.00 -11.41
CA LEU A 69 3.01 15.54 -11.39
C LEU A 69 1.54 15.14 -11.18
N GLU A 70 0.87 15.73 -10.19
CA GLU A 70 -0.53 15.40 -9.89
C GLU A 70 -1.45 15.73 -11.08
N MET A 71 -1.27 16.88 -11.72
CA MET A 71 -2.07 17.26 -12.88
C MET A 71 -1.82 16.35 -14.08
N ARG A 72 -0.56 15.99 -14.36
CA ARG A 72 -0.21 15.07 -15.46
C ARG A 72 -0.69 13.64 -15.24
N LEU A 73 -0.97 13.27 -13.99
CA LEU A 73 -1.48 11.94 -13.65
C LEU A 73 -2.98 11.78 -13.96
N ILE A 74 -3.74 12.88 -13.98
CA ILE A 74 -5.21 12.85 -14.13
C ILE A 74 -5.66 12.05 -15.36
N PRO A 75 -5.11 12.26 -16.58
CA PRO A 75 -5.55 11.50 -17.75
C PRO A 75 -5.40 9.99 -17.57
N ALA A 76 -4.26 9.54 -17.05
CA ALA A 76 -4.03 8.11 -16.82
C ALA A 76 -5.03 7.50 -15.82
N LEU A 77 -5.40 8.22 -14.76
CA LEU A 77 -6.42 7.76 -13.82
C LEU A 77 -7.83 7.72 -14.43
N VAL A 78 -8.16 8.70 -15.30
CA VAL A 78 -9.41 8.72 -16.04
C VAL A 78 -9.47 7.54 -17.01
N ASP A 79 -8.41 7.29 -17.77
CA ASP A 79 -8.33 6.16 -18.70
C ASP A 79 -8.47 4.83 -17.97
N MET A 80 -7.76 4.65 -16.84
CA MET A 80 -7.90 3.47 -15.97
C MET A 80 -9.35 3.28 -15.48
N ARG A 81 -10.03 4.37 -15.13
CA ARG A 81 -11.43 4.34 -14.66
C ARG A 81 -12.40 3.99 -15.78
N VAL A 82 -12.21 4.54 -16.98
CA VAL A 82 -13.06 4.26 -18.16
C VAL A 82 -12.88 2.82 -18.62
N GLU A 83 -11.64 2.37 -18.73
CA GLU A 83 -11.31 1.02 -19.16
C GLU A 83 -11.72 -0.02 -18.11
N GLY A 84 -11.21 0.08 -16.88
CA GLY A 84 -11.36 -0.96 -15.87
C GLY A 84 -10.64 -2.27 -16.23
N VAL A 85 -10.61 -3.20 -15.29
CA VAL A 85 -9.99 -4.53 -15.47
C VAL A 85 -11.06 -5.61 -15.65
N ARG A 86 -10.85 -6.56 -16.57
CA ARG A 86 -11.79 -7.67 -16.80
C ARG A 86 -11.74 -8.66 -15.64
N ILE A 87 -12.92 -9.12 -15.20
CA ILE A 87 -13.08 -10.14 -14.17
C ILE A 87 -13.64 -11.43 -14.77
N ASP A 88 -12.91 -12.54 -14.69
CA ASP A 88 -13.47 -13.86 -14.99
C ASP A 88 -14.53 -14.23 -13.94
N GLY A 89 -15.79 -13.99 -14.31
CA GLY A 89 -16.94 -14.20 -13.43
C GLY A 89 -17.21 -15.68 -13.13
N GLU A 90 -16.85 -16.60 -14.03
CA GLU A 90 -16.99 -18.03 -13.77
C GLU A 90 -15.94 -18.51 -12.77
N LEU A 91 -14.69 -18.12 -12.99
CA LEU A 91 -13.61 -18.43 -12.05
C LEU A 91 -13.87 -17.78 -10.69
N LEU A 92 -14.32 -16.53 -10.64
CA LEU A 92 -14.67 -15.84 -9.40
C LEU A 92 -15.75 -16.60 -8.62
N ARG A 93 -16.82 -17.06 -9.27
CA ARG A 93 -17.86 -17.88 -8.62
C ARG A 93 -17.28 -19.17 -8.05
N ARG A 94 -16.44 -19.88 -8.80
CA ARG A 94 -15.76 -21.09 -8.31
C ARG A 94 -14.88 -20.81 -7.08
N ARG A 95 -14.08 -19.72 -7.13
CA ARG A 95 -13.24 -19.29 -5.99
C ARG A 95 -14.07 -18.95 -4.76
N ILE A 96 -15.22 -18.31 -4.92
CA ILE A 96 -16.12 -18.02 -3.80
C ILE A 96 -16.59 -19.31 -3.14
N THR A 97 -17.06 -20.30 -3.91
CA THR A 97 -17.49 -21.59 -3.34
C THR A 97 -16.36 -22.32 -2.63
N GLU A 98 -15.15 -22.33 -3.20
CA GLU A 98 -13.95 -22.90 -2.57
C GLU A 98 -13.61 -22.21 -1.25
N LEU A 99 -13.65 -20.87 -1.24
CA LEU A 99 -13.36 -20.05 -0.06
C LEU A 99 -14.44 -20.16 1.01
N GLU A 100 -15.72 -20.26 0.64
CA GLU A 100 -16.82 -20.53 1.58
C GLU A 100 -16.58 -21.85 2.31
N ARG A 101 -16.33 -22.93 1.56
CA ARG A 101 -16.03 -24.23 2.14
C ARG A 101 -14.80 -24.19 3.05
N ALA A 102 -13.69 -23.61 2.59
CA ALA A 102 -12.46 -23.51 3.37
C ALA A 102 -12.63 -22.66 4.65
N THR A 103 -13.42 -21.59 4.57
CA THR A 103 -13.73 -20.71 5.71
C THR A 103 -14.57 -21.46 6.74
N ASP A 104 -15.61 -22.19 6.30
CA ASP A 104 -16.48 -22.97 7.17
C ASP A 104 -15.73 -24.13 7.84
N GLU A 105 -14.96 -24.90 7.08
CA GLU A 105 -14.13 -25.99 7.59
C GLU A 105 -13.11 -25.47 8.63
N ALA A 106 -12.44 -24.35 8.34
CA ALA A 106 -11.50 -23.74 9.28
C ALA A 106 -12.18 -23.30 10.58
N TRP A 107 -13.38 -22.72 10.50
CA TRP A 107 -14.13 -22.29 11.70
C TRP A 107 -14.67 -23.46 12.51
N LEU A 108 -15.18 -24.50 11.85
CA LEU A 108 -15.60 -25.74 12.52
C LEU A 108 -14.44 -26.39 13.26
N GLY A 109 -13.24 -26.37 12.68
CA GLY A 109 -12.02 -26.78 13.36
C GLY A 109 -11.75 -25.96 14.62
N VAL A 110 -11.83 -24.62 14.54
CA VAL A 110 -11.65 -23.73 15.69
C VAL A 110 -12.66 -24.05 16.80
N LEU A 111 -13.93 -24.24 16.45
CA LEU A 111 -14.98 -24.60 17.42
C LEU A 111 -14.76 -25.99 18.03
N ALA A 112 -14.29 -26.96 17.25
CA ALA A 112 -13.94 -28.29 17.76
C ALA A 112 -12.80 -28.23 18.78
N GLU A 113 -11.77 -27.41 18.51
CA GLU A 113 -10.66 -27.19 19.44
C GLU A 113 -11.13 -26.52 20.75
N PHE A 114 -12.01 -25.51 20.67
CA PHE A 114 -12.61 -24.90 21.86
C PHE A 114 -13.44 -25.91 22.68
N ARG A 115 -14.26 -26.74 22.01
CA ARG A 115 -15.05 -27.79 22.68
C ARG A 115 -14.17 -28.82 23.38
N ALA A 116 -13.09 -29.26 22.73
CA ALA A 116 -12.13 -30.20 23.31
C ALA A 116 -11.45 -29.64 24.57
N ASN A 117 -11.35 -28.31 24.68
CA ASN A 117 -10.76 -27.62 25.82
C ASN A 117 -11.81 -26.98 26.76
N GLY A 118 -13.02 -27.56 26.83
CA GLY A 118 -14.00 -27.19 27.86
C GLY A 118 -14.89 -25.98 27.56
N PHE A 119 -14.88 -25.46 26.33
CA PHE A 119 -15.79 -24.40 25.89
C PHE A 119 -16.84 -24.97 24.90
N PRO A 120 -17.97 -25.53 25.39
CA PRO A 120 -18.96 -26.24 24.56
C PRO A 120 -19.81 -25.32 23.66
N GLN A 121 -19.87 -24.03 23.97
CA GLN A 121 -20.71 -23.06 23.28
C GLN A 121 -20.25 -22.86 21.83
N THR A 122 -21.17 -22.99 20.89
CA THR A 122 -20.96 -22.63 19.48
C THR A 122 -21.27 -21.14 19.26
N PHE A 123 -20.46 -20.49 18.42
CA PHE A 123 -20.61 -19.06 18.12
C PHE A 123 -20.02 -18.73 16.73
N LYS A 124 -20.35 -17.55 16.21
CA LYS A 124 -19.84 -17.04 14.92
C LYS A 124 -18.64 -16.13 15.15
N TRP A 125 -17.71 -16.05 14.20
CA TRP A 125 -16.53 -15.17 14.26
C TRP A 125 -16.85 -13.71 14.63
N GLY A 126 -17.99 -13.17 14.16
CA GLY A 126 -18.42 -11.80 14.49
C GLY A 126 -18.74 -11.56 15.97
N GLN A 127 -18.93 -12.61 16.78
CA GLN A 127 -19.26 -12.52 18.21
C GLN A 127 -17.97 -12.38 19.04
N LYS A 128 -17.24 -11.28 18.84
CA LYS A 128 -15.91 -11.03 19.42
C LYS A 128 -15.84 -11.23 20.94
N LYS A 129 -16.86 -10.80 21.69
CA LYS A 129 -16.90 -10.99 23.16
C LYS A 129 -16.87 -12.47 23.57
N ILE A 130 -17.56 -13.33 22.83
CA ILE A 130 -17.59 -14.77 23.08
C ILE A 130 -16.22 -15.37 22.75
N LEU A 131 -15.62 -14.98 21.61
CA LEU A 131 -14.27 -15.41 21.24
C LEU A 131 -13.23 -15.04 22.31
N LEU A 132 -13.25 -13.80 22.81
CA LEU A 132 -12.33 -13.34 23.86
C LEU A 132 -12.51 -14.14 25.16
N ASN A 133 -13.76 -14.44 25.56
CA ASN A 133 -14.03 -15.28 26.72
C ASN A 133 -13.52 -16.72 26.52
N ALA A 134 -13.70 -17.29 25.33
CA ALA A 134 -13.20 -18.62 24.99
C ALA A 134 -11.67 -18.66 25.02
N LEU A 135 -11.00 -17.65 24.47
CA LEU A 135 -9.54 -17.50 24.52
C LEU A 135 -9.02 -17.38 25.96
N ARG A 136 -9.73 -16.60 26.81
CA ARG A 136 -9.40 -16.45 28.24
C ARG A 136 -9.43 -17.79 28.99
N GLN A 137 -10.38 -18.67 28.68
CA GLN A 137 -10.43 -20.00 29.29
C GLN A 137 -9.22 -20.88 28.91
N LEU A 138 -8.60 -20.62 27.77
CA LEU A 138 -7.36 -21.27 27.33
C LEU A 138 -6.09 -20.55 27.84
N GLY A 139 -6.23 -19.63 28.78
CA GLY A 139 -5.11 -18.84 29.33
C GLY A 139 -4.61 -17.73 28.41
N VAL A 140 -5.31 -17.43 27.30
CA VAL A 140 -4.93 -16.35 26.39
C VAL A 140 -5.66 -15.07 26.79
N LEU A 141 -4.94 -14.18 27.47
CA LEU A 141 -5.46 -12.91 27.98
C LEU A 141 -5.18 -11.78 26.98
N VAL A 142 -6.17 -11.48 26.13
CA VAL A 142 -6.11 -10.39 25.14
C VAL A 142 -7.35 -9.52 25.19
N ASP A 143 -7.17 -8.23 24.92
CA ASP A 143 -8.26 -7.25 24.96
C ASP A 143 -8.98 -7.08 23.61
N SER A 144 -8.41 -7.63 22.53
CA SER A 144 -9.04 -7.58 21.22
C SER A 144 -8.66 -8.76 20.33
N THR A 145 -9.46 -8.97 19.28
CA THR A 145 -9.22 -9.97 18.24
C THR A 145 -8.43 -9.39 17.06
N ASN A 146 -7.67 -8.32 17.28
CA ASN A 146 -6.78 -7.74 16.27
C ASN A 146 -5.78 -8.82 15.81
N LYS A 147 -5.55 -8.89 14.49
CA LYS A 147 -4.65 -9.86 13.88
C LYS A 147 -3.24 -9.79 14.50
N ASP A 148 -2.73 -8.60 14.78
CA ASP A 148 -1.37 -8.42 15.32
C ASP A 148 -1.28 -8.88 16.79
N ILE A 149 -2.29 -8.54 17.60
CA ILE A 149 -2.38 -8.99 19.01
C ILE A 149 -2.46 -10.52 19.09
N LEU A 150 -3.35 -11.14 18.30
CA LEU A 150 -3.48 -12.60 18.28
C LEU A 150 -2.24 -13.28 17.70
N ALA A 151 -1.55 -12.65 16.75
CA ALA A 151 -0.33 -13.18 16.15
C ALA A 151 0.83 -13.16 17.15
N ALA A 152 0.94 -12.14 18.00
CA ALA A 152 1.90 -12.08 19.10
C ALA A 152 1.66 -13.19 20.13
N GLU A 153 0.42 -13.40 20.56
CA GLU A 153 0.09 -14.49 21.51
C GLU A 153 0.39 -15.88 20.96
N ARG A 154 0.11 -16.11 19.68
CA ARG A 154 0.36 -17.39 18.98
C ARG A 154 1.84 -17.81 19.00
N LYS A 155 2.76 -16.90 19.31
CA LYS A 155 4.20 -17.16 19.33
C LYS A 155 4.75 -17.48 20.71
N LYS A 156 4.01 -17.18 21.78
CA LYS A 156 4.44 -17.51 23.14
C LYS A 156 4.62 -19.03 23.28
N ALA A 157 5.62 -19.44 24.06
CA ALA A 157 5.83 -20.83 24.38
C ALA A 157 4.56 -21.42 25.03
N GLY A 158 4.12 -22.58 24.55
CA GLY A 158 2.87 -23.20 25.01
C GLY A 158 1.58 -22.56 24.47
N SER A 159 1.65 -21.68 23.47
CA SER A 159 0.46 -21.06 22.89
C SER A 159 -0.55 -22.11 22.42
N PRO A 160 -1.86 -21.96 22.72
CA PRO A 160 -2.87 -22.92 22.29
C PRO A 160 -2.94 -23.04 20.76
N LYS A 161 -3.11 -24.28 20.27
CA LYS A 161 -3.21 -24.60 18.83
C LYS A 161 -4.32 -23.78 18.14
N VAL A 162 -5.40 -23.45 18.86
CA VAL A 162 -6.53 -22.67 18.35
C VAL A 162 -6.10 -21.33 17.73
N LEU A 163 -5.03 -20.69 18.21
CA LEU A 163 -4.56 -19.40 17.67
C LEU A 163 -4.01 -19.53 16.25
N LYS A 164 -3.36 -20.66 15.92
CA LYS A 164 -2.93 -20.96 14.53
C LYS A 164 -4.14 -21.18 13.63
N MET A 165 -5.17 -21.86 14.14
CA MET A 165 -6.41 -22.14 13.41
C MET A 165 -7.22 -20.87 13.15
N ILE A 166 -7.35 -19.98 14.16
CA ILE A 166 -7.97 -18.66 14.02
C ILE A 166 -7.24 -17.81 12.96
N HIS A 167 -5.91 -17.84 12.94
CA HIS A 167 -5.15 -17.13 11.92
C HIS A 167 -5.41 -17.66 10.51
N ALA A 168 -5.45 -18.99 10.33
CA ALA A 168 -5.77 -19.61 9.04
C ALA A 168 -7.20 -19.24 8.59
N TYR A 169 -8.17 -19.34 9.49
CA TYR A 169 -9.54 -18.87 9.26
C TYR A 169 -9.56 -17.40 8.80
N GLY A 170 -8.84 -16.52 9.50
CA GLY A 170 -8.80 -15.09 9.20
C GLY A 170 -8.23 -14.77 7.80
N LYS A 171 -7.38 -15.63 7.23
CA LYS A 171 -6.93 -15.50 5.83
C LYS A 171 -8.07 -15.79 4.87
N PHE A 172 -8.73 -16.94 5.01
CA PHE A 172 -9.86 -17.33 4.17
C PHE A 172 -11.04 -16.36 4.28
N ASP A 173 -11.41 -15.92 5.48
CA ASP A 173 -12.48 -14.94 5.71
C ASP A 173 -12.17 -13.58 5.06
N THR A 174 -10.91 -13.14 5.12
CA THR A 174 -10.49 -11.89 4.46
C THR A 174 -10.62 -12.01 2.93
N GLU A 175 -10.12 -13.10 2.37
CA GLU A 175 -10.15 -13.34 0.93
C GLU A 175 -11.59 -13.55 0.43
N LEU A 176 -12.42 -14.29 1.16
CA LEU A 176 -13.85 -14.48 0.85
C LEU A 176 -14.60 -13.14 0.83
N LYS A 177 -14.35 -12.26 1.80
CA LYS A 177 -14.94 -10.90 1.81
C LYS A 177 -14.51 -10.09 0.60
N GLN A 178 -13.24 -10.16 0.21
CA GLN A 178 -12.74 -9.51 -1.00
C GLN A 178 -13.42 -10.09 -2.25
N ALA A 179 -13.54 -11.40 -2.37
CA ALA A 179 -14.19 -12.07 -3.50
C ALA A 179 -15.64 -11.61 -3.68
N ARG A 180 -16.40 -11.52 -2.59
CA ARG A 180 -17.79 -11.01 -2.60
C ARG A 180 -17.85 -9.53 -3.01
N GLN A 181 -16.88 -8.72 -2.60
CA GLN A 181 -16.79 -7.33 -3.05
C GLN A 181 -16.53 -7.24 -4.55
N LEU A 182 -15.68 -8.11 -5.12
CA LEU A 182 -15.47 -8.14 -6.57
C LEU A 182 -16.77 -8.42 -7.32
N VAL A 183 -17.62 -9.33 -6.84
CA VAL A 183 -18.95 -9.56 -7.44
C VAL A 183 -19.81 -8.30 -7.41
N ASN A 184 -19.88 -7.62 -6.27
CA ASN A 184 -20.75 -6.46 -6.10
C ASN A 184 -20.33 -5.24 -6.93
N TRP A 185 -19.04 -5.12 -7.26
CA TRP A 185 -18.46 -3.97 -7.95
C TRP A 185 -18.01 -4.28 -9.39
N THR A 186 -18.29 -5.48 -9.89
CA THR A 186 -18.10 -5.78 -11.32
C THR A 186 -19.31 -5.26 -12.09
N ASP A 187 -19.07 -4.39 -13.06
CA ASP A 187 -20.09 -3.81 -13.91
C ASP A 187 -20.72 -4.88 -14.84
N PRO A 188 -21.91 -4.61 -15.42
CA PRO A 188 -22.57 -5.55 -16.32
C PRO A 188 -21.75 -5.99 -17.55
N ASP A 189 -20.78 -5.18 -17.98
CA ASP A 189 -19.83 -5.51 -19.06
C ASP A 189 -18.70 -6.45 -18.61
N GLY A 190 -18.72 -6.89 -17.34
CA GLY A 190 -17.75 -7.80 -16.76
C GLY A 190 -16.43 -7.13 -16.40
N ARG A 191 -16.37 -5.80 -16.36
CA ARG A 191 -15.19 -5.03 -15.95
C ARG A 191 -15.37 -4.44 -14.56
N LEU A 192 -14.27 -4.24 -13.87
CA LEU A 192 -14.23 -3.65 -12.56
C LEU A 192 -13.46 -2.32 -12.63
N ARG A 193 -14.14 -1.24 -12.25
CA ARG A 193 -13.65 0.14 -12.34
C ARG A 193 -13.47 0.73 -10.95
N THR A 194 -12.38 0.38 -10.29
CA THR A 194 -12.08 0.86 -8.93
C THR A 194 -11.97 2.38 -8.86
N ASP A 195 -12.28 2.97 -7.71
CA ASP A 195 -12.14 4.41 -7.46
C ASP A 195 -10.77 4.72 -6.89
N TYR A 196 -9.85 5.17 -7.75
CA TYR A 196 -8.53 5.64 -7.35
C TYR A 196 -8.58 7.08 -6.83
N LYS A 197 -8.42 7.25 -5.53
CA LYS A 197 -8.35 8.55 -4.87
C LYS A 197 -6.92 9.04 -4.86
N GLN A 198 -6.65 10.00 -5.74
CA GLN A 198 -5.33 10.59 -5.94
C GLN A 198 -4.78 11.34 -4.72
N LEU A 199 -5.67 12.02 -3.99
CA LEU A 199 -5.38 12.85 -2.81
C LEU A 199 -5.92 12.20 -1.52
N GLY A 200 -6.00 10.87 -1.49
CA GLY A 200 -6.64 10.14 -0.38
C GLY A 200 -5.77 9.95 0.86
N ALA A 201 -4.45 9.77 0.69
CA ALA A 201 -3.51 9.51 1.77
C ALA A 201 -2.55 10.68 1.99
N ASP A 202 -2.25 11.00 3.25
CA ASP A 202 -1.32 12.07 3.63
C ASP A 202 0.13 11.82 3.14
N THR A 203 0.46 10.56 2.82
CA THR A 203 1.76 10.18 2.25
C THR A 203 1.86 10.48 0.75
N GLY A 204 0.78 10.92 0.10
CA GLY A 204 0.72 11.13 -1.35
C GLY A 204 0.46 9.85 -2.15
N ARG A 205 0.30 8.69 -1.49
CA ARG A 205 -0.10 7.44 -2.14
C ARG A 205 -1.51 7.55 -2.72
N LEU A 206 -1.71 6.90 -3.86
CA LEU A 206 -3.05 6.57 -4.32
C LEU A 206 -3.72 5.68 -3.27
N SER A 207 -5.03 5.78 -3.13
CA SER A 207 -5.83 4.77 -2.43
C SER A 207 -6.95 4.30 -3.36
N SER A 208 -7.38 3.05 -3.23
CA SER A 208 -8.50 2.51 -4.01
C SER A 208 -9.71 2.23 -3.12
N ALA A 209 -10.90 2.49 -3.65
CA ALA A 209 -12.18 2.14 -3.04
C ALA A 209 -13.11 1.49 -4.07
N GLU A 210 -14.17 0.83 -3.58
CA GLU A 210 -15.28 0.39 -4.43
C GLU A 210 -14.88 -0.51 -5.63
N PRO A 211 -14.15 -1.63 -5.41
CA PRO A 211 -13.54 -2.12 -4.18
C PRO A 211 -12.07 -1.69 -4.05
N ASN A 212 -11.49 -1.87 -2.85
CA ASN A 212 -10.09 -1.56 -2.62
C ASN A 212 -9.16 -2.65 -3.21
N LEU A 213 -8.66 -2.42 -4.43
CA LEU A 213 -7.76 -3.33 -5.13
C LEU A 213 -6.35 -3.41 -4.54
N GLN A 214 -5.88 -2.36 -3.84
CA GLN A 214 -4.58 -2.39 -3.17
C GLN A 214 -4.46 -3.49 -2.10
N ASN A 215 -5.58 -3.97 -1.57
CA ASN A 215 -5.59 -5.01 -0.53
C ASN A 215 -5.67 -6.45 -1.07
N ILE A 216 -5.76 -6.65 -2.39
CA ILE A 216 -5.82 -8.00 -2.98
C ILE A 216 -4.48 -8.70 -2.74
N GLN A 217 -4.52 -9.83 -2.06
CA GLN A 217 -3.32 -10.54 -1.59
C GLN A 217 -2.54 -11.17 -2.75
N LYS A 218 -1.22 -10.91 -2.83
CA LYS A 218 -0.31 -11.51 -3.82
C LYS A 218 -0.37 -13.05 -3.79
N GLU A 219 -0.28 -13.64 -2.60
CA GLU A 219 -0.32 -15.10 -2.37
C GLU A 219 -1.73 -15.72 -2.50
N GLY A 220 -2.77 -14.89 -2.63
CA GLY A 220 -4.16 -15.34 -2.69
C GLY A 220 -4.51 -16.04 -4.01
N SER A 221 -5.72 -16.58 -4.06
CA SER A 221 -6.34 -17.09 -5.28
C SER A 221 -6.92 -15.97 -6.16
N LEU A 222 -7.33 -14.84 -5.56
CA LEU A 222 -8.11 -13.83 -6.26
C LEU A 222 -7.39 -13.11 -7.40
N ARG A 223 -6.06 -12.92 -7.37
CA ARG A 223 -5.34 -12.31 -8.51
C ARG A 223 -5.58 -13.08 -9.83
N SER A 224 -5.89 -14.38 -9.78
CA SER A 224 -6.19 -15.17 -10.98
C SER A 224 -7.50 -14.81 -11.69
N VAL A 225 -8.43 -14.11 -11.02
CA VAL A 225 -9.72 -13.72 -11.65
C VAL A 225 -9.61 -12.46 -12.49
N PHE A 226 -8.53 -11.69 -12.34
CA PHE A 226 -8.29 -10.48 -13.11
C PHE A 226 -7.57 -10.86 -14.41
N THR A 227 -8.25 -10.73 -15.54
CA THR A 227 -7.79 -11.23 -16.85
C THR A 227 -7.64 -10.10 -17.86
N SER A 228 -7.00 -10.39 -19.00
CA SER A 228 -7.06 -9.53 -20.17
C SER A 228 -8.42 -9.64 -20.88
N ASN A 229 -8.72 -8.69 -21.77
CA ASN A 229 -9.99 -8.53 -22.50
C ASN A 229 -10.22 -9.56 -23.63
N GLY A 230 -9.86 -10.82 -23.41
CA GLY A 230 -10.13 -11.92 -24.34
C GLY A 230 -8.91 -12.38 -25.16
N GLN A 231 -9.20 -13.20 -26.18
CA GLN A 231 -8.18 -13.90 -26.97
C GLN A 231 -7.21 -12.93 -27.65
N GLY A 232 -5.92 -13.25 -27.62
CA GLY A 232 -4.85 -12.46 -28.25
C GLY A 232 -4.39 -11.24 -27.45
N ARG A 233 -4.84 -11.08 -26.18
CA ARG A 233 -4.36 -10.03 -25.27
C ARG A 233 -3.79 -10.64 -23.99
N VAL A 234 -2.83 -9.96 -23.39
CA VAL A 234 -2.18 -10.38 -22.13
C VAL A 234 -2.06 -9.21 -21.17
N LEU A 235 -1.87 -9.53 -19.89
CA LEU A 235 -1.46 -8.57 -18.88
C LEU A 235 0.06 -8.59 -18.77
N VAL A 236 0.69 -7.42 -18.72
CA VAL A 236 2.10 -7.18 -18.45
C VAL A 236 2.19 -6.44 -17.12
N VAL A 237 2.86 -7.02 -16.15
CA VAL A 237 2.92 -6.52 -14.77
C VAL A 237 4.36 -6.17 -14.43
N GLY A 238 4.59 -4.95 -13.96
CA GLY A 238 5.88 -4.48 -13.47
C GLY A 238 5.83 -4.15 -11.99
N ASP A 239 6.74 -4.69 -11.18
CA ASP A 239 6.83 -4.50 -9.73
C ASP A 239 8.23 -4.02 -9.33
N TYR A 240 8.34 -2.96 -8.52
CA TYR A 240 9.64 -2.56 -8.01
C TYR A 240 10.13 -3.54 -6.94
N VAL A 241 11.33 -4.10 -7.13
CA VAL A 241 11.91 -5.02 -6.14
C VAL A 241 12.53 -4.22 -5.00
N GLY A 242 11.88 -4.22 -3.83
CA GLY A 242 12.41 -3.61 -2.61
C GLY A 242 12.54 -2.09 -2.69
N MET A 243 11.64 -1.43 -3.41
CA MET A 243 11.69 0.02 -3.69
C MET A 243 11.98 0.90 -2.47
N GLU A 244 11.27 0.65 -1.36
CA GLU A 244 11.42 1.44 -0.13
C GLU A 244 12.79 1.25 0.52
N MET A 245 13.39 0.07 0.39
CA MET A 245 14.75 -0.20 0.87
C MET A 245 15.76 0.64 0.10
N CYS A 246 15.66 0.63 -1.24
CA CYS A 246 16.52 1.44 -2.10
C CYS A 246 16.36 2.93 -1.78
N ALA A 247 15.12 3.39 -1.68
CA ALA A 247 14.80 4.78 -1.34
C ALA A 247 15.38 5.19 0.02
N ALA A 248 15.20 4.37 1.06
CA ALA A 248 15.75 4.62 2.38
C ALA A 248 17.29 4.66 2.37
N ALA A 249 17.94 3.75 1.63
CA ALA A 249 19.40 3.70 1.50
C ALA A 249 19.95 4.98 0.83
N VAL A 250 19.29 5.45 -0.23
CA VAL A 250 19.65 6.71 -0.92
C VAL A 250 19.47 7.92 0.00
N ILE A 251 18.33 8.01 0.68
CA ILE A 251 18.00 9.15 1.57
C ILE A 251 18.96 9.22 2.75
N ALA A 252 19.23 8.08 3.38
CA ALA A 252 20.20 7.99 4.48
C ALA A 252 21.65 8.13 3.99
N LYS A 253 21.92 7.92 2.69
CA LYS A 253 23.25 7.79 2.09
C LYS A 253 24.06 6.65 2.71
N GLU A 254 23.40 5.50 2.90
CA GLU A 254 24.01 4.31 3.48
C GLU A 254 24.74 3.46 2.42
N GLU A 255 26.02 3.78 2.20
CA GLU A 255 26.83 3.16 1.14
C GLU A 255 26.89 1.63 1.23
N ARG A 256 26.95 1.06 2.44
CA ARG A 256 27.02 -0.41 2.60
C ARG A 256 25.81 -1.10 1.99
N LEU A 257 24.62 -0.54 2.19
CA LEU A 257 23.38 -1.08 1.64
C LEU A 257 23.26 -0.78 0.15
N LEU A 258 23.69 0.42 -0.30
CA LEU A 258 23.71 0.77 -1.73
C LEU A 258 24.64 -0.15 -2.53
N GLU A 259 25.82 -0.49 -2.02
CA GLU A 259 26.73 -1.47 -2.63
C GLU A 259 26.10 -2.87 -2.72
N ASP A 260 25.48 -3.34 -1.63
CA ASP A 260 24.80 -4.63 -1.59
C ASP A 260 23.66 -4.69 -2.63
N LEU A 261 22.88 -3.61 -2.77
CA LEU A 261 21.80 -3.47 -3.75
C LEU A 261 22.31 -3.42 -5.20
N ARG A 262 23.35 -2.61 -5.48
CA ARG A 262 23.95 -2.51 -6.84
C ARG A 262 24.54 -3.84 -7.32
N ALA A 263 25.12 -4.61 -6.40
CA ALA A 263 25.67 -5.93 -6.69
C ALA A 263 24.60 -7.03 -6.80
N GLY A 264 23.32 -6.72 -6.61
CA GLY A 264 22.23 -7.71 -6.65
C GLY A 264 22.34 -8.76 -5.54
N ARG A 265 23.01 -8.44 -4.42
CA ARG A 265 23.19 -9.37 -3.30
C ARG A 265 21.91 -9.53 -2.51
N ASP A 266 21.78 -10.66 -1.81
CA ASP A 266 20.71 -10.86 -0.84
C ASP A 266 20.91 -9.93 0.36
N ILE A 267 20.21 -8.79 0.35
CA ILE A 267 20.34 -7.76 1.39
C ILE A 267 20.00 -8.27 2.80
N HIS A 268 19.15 -9.28 2.93
CA HIS A 268 18.76 -9.81 4.24
C HIS A 268 19.86 -10.72 4.80
N LEU A 269 20.45 -11.54 3.93
CA LEU A 269 21.64 -12.34 4.25
C LEU A 269 22.82 -11.44 4.60
N ARG A 270 23.06 -10.38 3.82
CA ARG A 270 24.13 -9.40 4.07
C ARG A 270 23.93 -8.65 5.37
N THR A 271 22.72 -8.19 5.67
CA THR A 271 22.39 -7.60 6.97
C THR A 271 22.68 -8.58 8.10
N ALA A 272 22.24 -9.84 7.99
CA ALA A 272 22.46 -10.85 9.01
C ALA A 272 23.97 -11.12 9.22
N SER A 273 24.73 -11.32 8.14
CA SER A 273 26.18 -11.49 8.18
C SER A 273 26.87 -10.35 8.93
N ARG A 274 26.47 -9.09 8.69
CA ARG A 274 27.02 -7.92 9.40
C ARG A 274 26.62 -7.86 10.88
N ILE A 275 25.38 -8.20 11.21
CA ILE A 275 24.84 -8.12 12.57
C ILE A 275 25.38 -9.23 13.47
N PHE A 276 25.54 -10.43 12.92
CA PHE A 276 26.05 -11.61 13.64
C PHE A 276 27.56 -11.80 13.48
N GLU A 277 28.22 -10.95 12.69
CA GLU A 277 29.67 -10.99 12.41
C GLU A 277 30.12 -12.35 11.89
N LYS A 278 29.35 -12.92 10.94
CA LYS A 278 29.58 -14.23 10.32
C LYS A 278 29.82 -14.11 8.82
N ALA A 279 30.56 -15.05 8.23
CA ALA A 279 30.60 -15.17 6.78
C ALA A 279 29.21 -15.54 6.23
N GLU A 280 28.88 -15.12 5.01
CA GLU A 280 27.54 -15.35 4.43
C GLU A 280 27.15 -16.85 4.40
N GLY A 281 28.11 -17.73 4.12
CA GLY A 281 27.89 -19.19 4.11
C GLY A 281 27.63 -19.82 5.48
N GLU A 282 27.89 -19.08 6.56
CA GLU A 282 27.70 -19.52 7.95
C GLU A 282 26.41 -18.95 8.56
N VAL A 283 25.73 -18.03 7.85
CA VAL A 283 24.48 -17.46 8.30
C VAL A 283 23.37 -18.50 8.14
N THR A 284 22.73 -18.81 9.26
CA THR A 284 21.59 -19.74 9.29
C THR A 284 20.32 -19.12 8.68
N ALA A 285 19.36 -19.96 8.30
CA ALA A 285 18.06 -19.50 7.80
C ALA A 285 17.33 -18.59 8.81
N SER A 286 17.40 -18.91 10.10
CA SER A 286 16.81 -18.10 11.17
C SER A 286 17.52 -16.74 11.32
N GLU A 287 18.85 -16.70 11.20
CA GLU A 287 19.59 -15.43 11.23
C GLU A 287 19.27 -14.56 10.00
N ARG A 288 19.16 -15.15 8.81
CA ARG A 288 18.70 -14.44 7.61
C ARG A 288 17.28 -13.89 7.81
N ALA A 289 16.39 -14.66 8.44
CA ALA A 289 15.04 -14.21 8.77
C ALA A 289 15.05 -13.03 9.78
N LEU A 290 15.94 -13.03 10.77
CA LEU A 290 16.16 -11.89 11.67
C LEU A 290 16.71 -10.67 10.92
N GLY A 291 17.65 -10.86 9.99
CA GLY A 291 18.12 -9.79 9.10
C GLY A 291 17.01 -9.19 8.25
N LYS A 292 16.08 -10.03 7.76
CA LYS A 292 14.87 -9.60 7.05
C LYS A 292 13.96 -8.77 7.95
N LEU A 293 13.62 -9.29 9.13
CA LEU A 293 12.80 -8.60 10.12
C LEU A 293 13.41 -7.23 10.50
N ALA A 294 14.72 -7.20 10.78
CA ALA A 294 15.46 -5.99 11.12
C ALA A 294 15.37 -4.96 10.00
N ASN A 295 15.68 -5.31 8.75
CA ASN A 295 15.59 -4.38 7.64
C ASN A 295 14.19 -3.78 7.50
N PHE A 296 13.12 -4.59 7.47
CA PHE A 296 11.76 -4.06 7.25
C PHE A 296 11.24 -3.10 8.32
N ASN A 297 11.74 -3.21 9.56
CA ASN A 297 11.20 -2.43 10.68
C ASN A 297 12.15 -1.33 11.14
N LEU A 298 13.46 -1.59 11.13
CA LEU A 298 14.44 -0.66 11.66
C LEU A 298 14.77 0.47 10.69
N LEU A 299 14.61 0.28 9.36
CA LEU A 299 14.73 1.38 8.38
C LEU A 299 13.86 2.59 8.74
N PHE A 300 12.74 2.35 9.41
CA PHE A 300 11.74 3.36 9.73
C PHE A 300 11.68 3.69 11.22
N GLY A 301 12.73 3.34 11.97
CA GLY A 301 12.82 3.65 13.39
C GLY A 301 12.00 2.74 14.31
N GLY A 302 11.59 1.55 13.86
CA GLY A 302 10.94 0.55 14.71
C GLY A 302 11.77 0.24 15.96
N GLY A 303 11.12 0.16 17.12
CA GLY A 303 11.73 -0.29 18.37
C GLY A 303 11.68 -1.82 18.53
N ALA A 304 12.30 -2.34 19.59
CA ALA A 304 12.24 -3.77 19.94
C ALA A 304 10.80 -4.27 20.15
N GLY A 305 9.90 -3.44 20.71
CA GLY A 305 8.49 -3.79 20.83
C GLY A 305 7.79 -4.00 19.49
N VAL A 306 8.05 -3.12 18.51
CA VAL A 306 7.52 -3.27 17.14
C VAL A 306 8.11 -4.51 16.48
N LEU A 307 9.41 -4.76 16.65
CA LEU A 307 10.03 -6.00 16.17
C LEU A 307 9.35 -7.22 16.77
N LEU A 308 9.05 -7.22 18.07
CA LEU A 308 8.41 -8.32 18.78
C LEU A 308 7.01 -8.62 18.22
N GLU A 309 6.23 -7.59 17.92
CA GLU A 309 4.94 -7.74 17.24
C GLU A 309 5.12 -8.35 15.83
N LYS A 310 6.15 -7.90 15.10
CA LYS A 310 6.37 -8.28 13.69
C LYS A 310 7.08 -9.63 13.51
N VAL A 311 7.78 -10.13 14.54
CA VAL A 311 8.29 -11.52 14.61
C VAL A 311 7.17 -12.52 14.32
N ALA A 312 5.90 -12.18 14.60
CA ALA A 312 4.78 -13.07 14.35
C ALA A 312 4.61 -13.48 12.88
N HIS A 313 5.18 -12.74 11.93
CA HIS A 313 5.21 -13.08 10.50
C HIS A 313 6.35 -14.04 10.11
N PHE A 314 7.24 -14.39 11.05
CA PHE A 314 8.40 -15.24 10.83
C PHE A 314 8.24 -16.53 11.63
N PRO A 315 7.75 -17.64 11.04
CA PRO A 315 7.35 -18.86 11.73
C PRO A 315 8.46 -19.47 12.60
N ASP A 316 9.70 -19.36 12.17
CA ASP A 316 10.86 -20.03 12.78
C ASP A 316 11.62 -19.16 13.79
N LEU A 317 11.09 -17.98 14.11
CA LEU A 317 11.67 -17.05 15.07
C LEU A 317 10.84 -16.97 16.35
N ASN A 318 11.54 -16.96 17.49
CA ASN A 318 10.99 -16.69 18.82
C ASN A 318 12.00 -15.96 19.74
N PRO A 319 12.54 -14.80 19.32
CA PRO A 319 13.49 -14.05 20.14
C PRO A 319 12.82 -13.36 21.33
N THR A 320 13.57 -13.11 22.39
CA THR A 320 13.13 -12.28 23.52
C THR A 320 13.16 -10.79 23.16
N PHE A 321 12.53 -9.96 24.01
CA PHE A 321 12.59 -8.51 23.84
C PHE A 321 14.04 -7.98 23.90
N GLU A 322 14.85 -8.51 24.83
CA GLU A 322 16.26 -8.16 25.01
C GLU A 322 17.10 -8.55 23.78
N GLU A 323 16.84 -9.72 23.20
CA GLU A 323 17.49 -10.15 21.96
C GLU A 323 17.15 -9.23 20.79
N LEU A 324 15.90 -8.77 20.70
CA LEU A 324 15.46 -7.82 19.67
C LEU A 324 16.01 -6.40 19.88
N ASP A 325 16.15 -5.95 21.13
CA ASP A 325 16.80 -4.66 21.41
C ASP A 325 18.31 -4.71 21.09
N SER A 326 18.96 -5.81 21.45
CA SER A 326 20.34 -6.10 21.02
C SER A 326 20.47 -6.16 19.49
N LEU A 327 19.54 -6.84 18.80
CA LEU A 327 19.49 -6.88 17.34
C LEU A 327 19.39 -5.47 16.74
N ARG A 328 18.54 -4.62 17.31
CA ARG A 328 18.38 -3.22 16.89
C ARG A 328 19.68 -2.43 17.05
N ASN A 329 20.35 -2.55 18.19
CA ASN A 329 21.61 -1.86 18.43
C ASN A 329 22.71 -2.33 17.45
N ARG A 330 22.81 -3.64 17.21
CA ARG A 330 23.75 -4.20 16.22
C ARG A 330 23.44 -3.73 14.80
N TRP A 331 22.16 -3.66 14.41
CA TRP A 331 21.75 -3.13 13.11
C TRP A 331 22.15 -1.66 12.93
N LEU A 332 21.95 -0.80 13.94
CA LEU A 332 22.35 0.61 13.89
C LEU A 332 23.88 0.77 13.78
N ASN A 333 24.65 -0.12 14.40
CA ASN A 333 26.11 -0.14 14.27
C ASN A 333 26.56 -0.66 12.89
N ALA A 334 25.84 -1.63 12.34
CA ALA A 334 26.08 -2.13 10.98
C ALA A 334 25.78 -1.06 9.91
N PHE A 335 24.85 -0.14 10.19
CA PHE A 335 24.44 0.93 9.28
C PHE A 335 24.50 2.32 9.93
N PRO A 336 25.72 2.90 10.06
CA PRO A 336 25.95 4.13 10.81
C PRO A 336 25.26 5.37 10.20
N ARG A 337 24.92 5.35 8.91
CA ARG A 337 24.21 6.46 8.26
C ARG A 337 22.73 6.44 8.62
N PHE A 338 22.11 5.27 8.70
CA PHE A 338 20.77 5.12 9.29
C PHE A 338 20.76 5.53 10.76
N LYS A 339 21.75 5.12 11.56
CA LYS A 339 21.89 5.58 12.95
C LYS A 339 21.93 7.10 13.04
N SER A 340 22.79 7.74 12.25
CA SER A 340 22.90 9.20 12.20
C SER A 340 21.59 9.87 11.77
N TRP A 341 20.88 9.27 10.80
CA TRP A 341 19.58 9.76 10.35
C TRP A 341 18.50 9.62 11.43
N HIS A 342 18.46 8.51 12.17
CA HIS A 342 17.58 8.35 13.33
C HIS A 342 17.89 9.35 14.44
N ASP A 343 19.17 9.52 14.79
CA ASP A 343 19.59 10.45 15.84
C ASP A 343 19.14 11.90 15.56
N LYS A 344 19.13 12.31 14.28
CA LYS A 344 18.61 13.63 13.86
C LYS A 344 17.10 13.82 14.08
N HIS A 345 16.33 12.74 14.12
CA HIS A 345 14.87 12.77 14.18
C HIS A 345 14.32 12.36 15.55
N ARG A 346 15.17 11.85 16.45
CA ARG A 346 14.78 11.20 17.72
C ARG A 346 13.94 12.07 18.67
N TRP A 347 14.00 13.40 18.52
CA TRP A 347 13.29 14.37 19.35
C TRP A 347 12.00 14.90 18.73
N ILE A 348 11.58 14.35 17.58
CA ILE A 348 10.31 14.70 16.97
C ILE A 348 9.20 13.97 17.74
N GLY A 349 8.22 14.74 18.19
CA GLY A 349 7.16 14.30 19.09
C GLY A 349 6.03 15.32 19.15
N TRP A 350 5.06 15.09 20.03
CA TRP A 350 3.98 16.04 20.29
C TRP A 350 4.46 17.43 20.72
N ASP A 351 5.56 17.48 21.49
CA ASP A 351 6.15 18.73 21.97
C ASP A 351 7.02 19.45 20.92
N ASN A 352 7.34 18.76 19.82
CA ASN A 352 8.20 19.28 18.76
C ASN A 352 7.76 18.73 17.40
N PRO A 353 6.57 19.12 16.91
CA PRO A 353 6.11 18.75 15.59
C PRO A 353 7.03 19.34 14.52
N THR A 354 7.15 18.63 13.41
CA THR A 354 7.99 19.11 12.31
C THR A 354 7.31 18.97 10.96
N GLU A 355 7.83 19.68 9.99
CA GLU A 355 7.52 19.47 8.59
C GLU A 355 8.45 18.42 7.98
N LYS A 356 7.92 17.59 7.09
CA LYS A 356 8.71 16.70 6.24
C LYS A 356 8.33 16.83 4.78
N ARG A 357 9.30 16.53 3.91
CA ARG A 357 9.13 16.57 2.46
C ARG A 357 9.60 15.28 1.80
N THR A 358 8.94 14.93 0.70
CA THR A 358 9.47 13.96 -0.26
C THR A 358 10.58 14.59 -1.09
N LEU A 359 11.35 13.78 -1.81
CA LEU A 359 12.45 14.26 -2.66
C LEU A 359 11.95 15.09 -3.84
N LEU A 360 10.73 14.85 -4.30
CA LEU A 360 10.09 15.68 -5.33
C LEU A 360 9.54 17.01 -4.78
N GLY A 361 9.40 17.12 -3.44
CA GLY A 361 9.03 18.36 -2.74
C GLY A 361 7.68 18.31 -2.03
N ARG A 362 6.94 17.18 -2.10
CA ARG A 362 5.61 17.07 -1.47
C ARG A 362 5.75 17.28 0.03
N ARG A 363 4.95 18.21 0.55
CA ARG A 363 5.03 18.70 1.92
C ARG A 363 3.97 18.06 2.80
N ARG A 364 4.38 17.61 3.99
CA ARG A 364 3.47 17.28 5.09
C ARG A 364 3.87 18.06 6.33
N LEU A 365 2.88 18.76 6.87
CA LEU A 365 3.00 19.52 8.11
C LEU A 365 2.66 18.62 9.31
N ASP A 366 2.94 19.12 10.50
CA ASP A 366 2.43 18.54 11.75
C ASP A 366 2.79 17.06 11.93
N ILE A 367 4.05 16.71 11.68
CA ILE A 367 4.59 15.38 11.97
C ILE A 367 4.92 15.28 13.45
N PHE A 368 4.12 14.52 14.20
CA PHE A 368 4.21 14.39 15.66
C PHE A 368 4.94 13.14 16.13
N SER A 369 5.47 12.31 15.23
CA SER A 369 6.15 11.08 15.62
C SER A 369 7.46 10.84 14.90
N PHE A 370 8.44 10.33 15.64
CA PHE A 370 9.74 9.91 15.14
C PHE A 370 9.64 8.95 13.95
N THR A 371 8.81 7.91 14.06
CA THR A 371 8.67 6.89 13.01
C THR A 371 8.03 7.48 11.76
N GLU A 372 7.02 8.34 11.88
CA GLU A 372 6.43 9.04 10.74
C GLU A 372 7.42 9.98 10.05
N ALA A 373 8.26 10.66 10.84
CA ALA A 373 9.30 11.55 10.33
C ALA A 373 10.37 10.82 9.49
N LEU A 374 10.63 9.55 9.80
CA LEU A 374 11.50 8.68 8.99
C LEU A 374 10.76 8.06 7.81
N ASN A 375 9.51 7.62 8.01
CA ASN A 375 8.71 6.96 6.99
C ASN A 375 8.33 7.89 5.82
N LEU A 376 7.86 9.10 6.11
CA LEU A 376 7.26 9.96 5.10
C LEU A 376 8.21 10.29 3.94
N PRO A 377 9.47 10.72 4.16
CA PRO A 377 10.38 10.99 3.06
C PRO A 377 10.63 9.78 2.17
N VAL A 378 10.59 8.57 2.72
CA VAL A 378 10.77 7.33 1.95
C VAL A 378 9.48 6.98 1.20
N GLN A 379 8.39 6.72 1.91
CA GLN A 379 7.13 6.23 1.34
C GLN A 379 6.49 7.24 0.38
N GLY A 380 6.55 8.53 0.71
CA GLY A 380 6.00 9.57 -0.15
C GLY A 380 6.84 9.77 -1.41
N SER A 381 8.17 9.65 -1.33
CA SER A 381 9.02 9.69 -2.54
C SER A 381 8.78 8.46 -3.42
N CYS A 382 8.57 7.27 -2.84
CA CYS A 382 8.15 6.10 -3.61
C CYS A 382 6.77 6.30 -4.27
N ALA A 383 5.83 6.96 -3.60
CA ALA A 383 4.54 7.30 -4.18
C ALA A 383 4.69 8.28 -5.36
N ASP A 384 5.56 9.29 -5.23
CA ASP A 384 5.87 10.21 -6.33
C ASP A 384 6.49 9.45 -7.53
N VAL A 385 7.36 8.47 -7.29
CA VAL A 385 7.93 7.62 -8.35
C VAL A 385 6.85 6.79 -9.05
N ILE A 386 5.93 6.15 -8.32
CA ILE A 386 4.86 5.36 -8.94
C ILE A 386 3.97 6.24 -9.82
N LYS A 387 3.56 7.40 -9.31
CA LYS A 387 2.78 8.37 -10.09
C LYS A 387 3.53 8.83 -11.33
N LEU A 388 4.83 9.09 -11.22
CA LEU A 388 5.66 9.50 -12.33
C LEU A 388 5.84 8.38 -13.38
N ALA A 389 5.98 7.13 -12.94
CA ALA A 389 6.04 5.97 -13.81
C ALA A 389 4.74 5.79 -14.60
N MET A 390 3.58 5.98 -13.96
CA MET A 390 2.28 5.96 -14.64
C MET A 390 2.19 7.04 -15.71
N VAL A 391 2.54 8.29 -15.37
CA VAL A 391 2.53 9.42 -16.31
C VAL A 391 3.44 9.14 -17.51
N TRP A 392 4.67 8.72 -17.26
CA TRP A 392 5.64 8.48 -18.33
C TRP A 392 5.34 7.24 -19.16
N PHE A 393 4.73 6.22 -18.58
CA PHE A 393 4.20 5.11 -19.35
C PHE A 393 3.09 5.58 -20.28
N ALA A 394 2.08 6.28 -19.76
CA ALA A 394 0.95 6.79 -20.55
C ALA A 394 1.38 7.72 -21.69
N GLU A 395 2.33 8.64 -21.42
CA GLU A 395 2.88 9.52 -22.44
C GLU A 395 3.65 8.75 -23.53
N ALA A 396 4.42 7.73 -23.14
CA ALA A 396 5.20 6.93 -24.09
C ALA A 396 4.36 5.89 -24.86
N SER A 397 3.17 5.54 -24.34
CA SER A 397 2.20 4.67 -25.00
C SER A 397 1.13 5.44 -25.76
N ALA A 398 1.20 6.78 -25.83
CA ALA A 398 0.21 7.60 -26.52
C ALA A 398 0.04 7.14 -27.99
N GLY A 399 -1.20 6.87 -28.40
CA GLY A 399 -1.54 6.38 -29.73
C GLY A 399 -1.31 4.87 -29.94
N LYS A 400 -0.88 4.12 -28.93
CA LYS A 400 -0.77 2.65 -28.95
C LYS A 400 -1.95 2.02 -28.20
N ASP A 401 -2.28 0.76 -28.51
CA ASP A 401 -3.33 0.00 -27.79
C ASP A 401 -2.79 -0.67 -26.51
N TYR A 402 -2.10 0.14 -25.68
CA TYR A 402 -1.61 -0.28 -24.37
C TYR A 402 -2.44 0.39 -23.29
N ARG A 403 -3.03 -0.40 -22.40
CA ARG A 403 -4.00 0.10 -21.42
C ARG A 403 -3.44 -0.12 -20.02
N LEU A 404 -3.09 0.95 -19.33
CA LEU A 404 -2.82 0.86 -17.89
C LEU A 404 -4.15 0.56 -17.20
N LEU A 405 -4.27 -0.59 -16.54
CA LEU A 405 -5.56 -1.06 -16.00
C LEU A 405 -5.67 -0.85 -14.48
N LEU A 406 -4.62 -1.20 -13.74
CA LEU A 406 -4.60 -1.09 -12.29
C LEU A 406 -3.17 -0.85 -11.78
N THR A 407 -3.11 -0.30 -10.57
CA THR A 407 -1.89 -0.18 -9.78
C THR A 407 -2.14 -0.60 -8.33
N THR A 408 -1.18 -1.29 -7.74
CA THR A 408 -1.15 -1.60 -6.31
C THR A 408 0.21 -1.33 -5.73
N HIS A 409 0.30 -0.44 -4.74
CA HIS A 409 1.55 -0.11 -4.05
C HIS A 409 2.70 0.26 -5.01
N ASP A 410 3.58 -0.69 -5.30
CA ASP A 410 4.78 -0.65 -6.12
C ASP A 410 4.62 -1.27 -7.53
N GLU A 411 3.40 -1.70 -7.86
CA GLU A 411 3.10 -2.51 -9.04
C GLU A 411 2.20 -1.76 -10.04
N LEU A 412 2.50 -1.90 -11.34
CA LEU A 412 1.71 -1.41 -12.46
C LEU A 412 1.28 -2.60 -13.34
N CYS A 413 0.02 -2.62 -13.75
CA CYS A 413 -0.53 -3.66 -14.61
C CYS A 413 -1.08 -3.04 -15.90
N VAL A 414 -0.54 -3.49 -17.03
CA VAL A 414 -0.86 -3.00 -18.38
C VAL A 414 -1.44 -4.14 -19.20
N GLU A 415 -2.44 -3.87 -20.01
CA GLU A 415 -2.94 -4.80 -21.03
C GLU A 415 -2.46 -4.39 -22.42
N CYS A 416 -2.06 -5.38 -23.23
CA CYS A 416 -1.70 -5.19 -24.64
C CYS A 416 -2.01 -6.45 -25.47
N ALA A 417 -1.80 -6.36 -26.78
CA ALA A 417 -1.81 -7.54 -27.64
C ALA A 417 -0.67 -8.50 -27.26
N GLU A 418 -0.90 -9.80 -27.37
CA GLU A 418 0.08 -10.84 -27.00
C GLU A 418 1.39 -10.72 -27.80
N GLY A 419 1.31 -10.38 -29.09
CA GLY A 419 2.48 -10.15 -29.93
C GLY A 419 3.33 -8.95 -29.50
N GLU A 420 2.80 -8.04 -28.70
CA GLU A 420 3.47 -6.82 -28.23
C GLU A 420 3.98 -6.93 -26.79
N ALA A 421 3.73 -8.06 -26.10
CA ALA A 421 4.03 -8.23 -24.68
C ALA A 421 5.50 -7.90 -24.34
N ARG A 422 6.44 -8.32 -25.19
CA ARG A 422 7.88 -8.04 -25.00
C ARG A 422 8.23 -6.57 -25.16
N GLU A 423 7.57 -5.87 -26.09
CA GLU A 423 7.74 -4.42 -26.26
C GLU A 423 7.23 -3.67 -25.04
N VAL A 424 6.00 -3.98 -24.61
CA VAL A 424 5.38 -3.36 -23.43
C VAL A 424 6.20 -3.65 -22.17
N ARG A 425 6.70 -4.87 -22.01
CA ARG A 425 7.60 -5.25 -20.91
C ARG A 425 8.84 -4.36 -20.85
N ASN A 426 9.51 -4.14 -21.98
CA ASN A 426 10.69 -3.28 -22.03
C ASN A 426 10.34 -1.79 -21.80
N LEU A 427 9.21 -1.33 -22.34
CA LEU A 427 8.74 0.04 -22.14
C LEU A 427 8.43 0.29 -20.66
N LEU A 428 7.69 -0.60 -20.02
CA LEU A 428 7.30 -0.52 -18.62
C LEU A 428 8.53 -0.56 -17.69
N GLU A 429 9.46 -1.50 -17.92
CA GLU A 429 10.72 -1.57 -17.17
C GLU A 429 11.50 -0.25 -17.28
N LYS A 430 11.62 0.30 -18.49
CA LYS A 430 12.33 1.54 -18.76
C LYS A 430 11.68 2.74 -18.08
N THR A 431 10.36 2.91 -18.18
CA THR A 431 9.67 4.06 -17.60
C THR A 431 9.68 4.02 -16.07
N MET A 432 9.53 2.83 -15.48
CA MET A 432 9.65 2.63 -14.03
C MET A 432 11.07 2.96 -13.54
N LYS A 433 12.12 2.36 -14.12
CA LYS A 433 13.51 2.69 -13.72
C LYS A 433 13.82 4.17 -13.87
N LYS A 434 13.41 4.78 -14.99
CA LYS A 434 13.56 6.22 -15.23
C LYS A 434 12.88 7.03 -14.12
N ALA A 435 11.65 6.68 -13.74
CA ALA A 435 10.89 7.41 -12.72
C ALA A 435 11.60 7.36 -11.37
N PHE A 436 12.15 6.20 -11.01
CA PHE A 436 12.96 6.06 -9.79
C PHE A 436 14.19 6.97 -9.82
N TRP A 437 14.98 6.92 -10.90
CA TRP A 437 16.17 7.76 -11.06
C TRP A 437 15.86 9.25 -11.07
N ARG A 438 14.70 9.65 -11.57
CA ARG A 438 14.29 11.07 -11.55
C ARG A 438 14.13 11.63 -10.13
N VAL A 439 13.73 10.79 -9.18
CA VAL A 439 13.49 11.17 -7.78
C VAL A 439 14.73 10.90 -6.92
N PHE A 440 15.43 9.80 -7.15
CA PHE A 440 16.52 9.33 -6.28
C PHE A 440 17.94 9.52 -6.86
N GLY A 441 18.07 9.95 -8.12
CA GLY A 441 19.34 10.12 -8.83
C GLY A 441 19.68 8.93 -9.74
N GLU A 442 20.48 9.18 -10.80
CA GLU A 442 20.79 8.19 -11.86
C GLU A 442 21.60 6.99 -11.36
N ASP A 443 22.44 7.17 -10.34
CA ASP A 443 23.26 6.09 -9.75
C ASP A 443 22.53 5.27 -8.67
N ALA A 444 21.23 5.55 -8.45
CA ALA A 444 20.45 4.87 -7.44
C ALA A 444 20.11 3.43 -7.90
N PRO A 445 20.37 2.41 -7.06
CA PRO A 445 20.06 1.04 -7.41
C PRO A 445 18.55 0.84 -7.48
N VAL A 446 18.06 0.31 -8.60
CA VAL A 446 16.66 -0.01 -8.80
C VAL A 446 16.54 -1.26 -9.67
N SER A 447 15.69 -2.17 -9.23
CA SER A 447 15.28 -3.33 -10.02
C SER A 447 13.77 -3.33 -10.15
N VAL A 448 13.30 -3.73 -11.32
CA VAL A 448 11.88 -3.87 -11.64
C VAL A 448 11.74 -5.27 -12.22
N ASP A 449 10.93 -6.10 -11.58
CA ASP A 449 10.55 -7.39 -12.12
C ASP A 449 9.37 -7.19 -13.06
N VAL A 450 9.43 -7.72 -14.28
CA VAL A 450 8.39 -7.53 -15.28
C VAL A 450 8.07 -8.84 -15.98
N GLY A 451 6.85 -9.34 -15.73
CA GLY A 451 6.28 -10.55 -16.31
C GLY A 451 5.05 -10.27 -17.15
N TRP A 452 4.56 -11.28 -17.87
CA TRP A 452 3.28 -11.22 -18.55
C TRP A 452 2.57 -12.57 -18.56
N GLY A 453 1.25 -12.54 -18.64
CA GLY A 453 0.41 -13.72 -18.56
C GLY A 453 -1.06 -13.44 -18.87
N ALA A 454 -1.88 -14.48 -18.87
CA ALA A 454 -3.30 -14.36 -19.19
C ALA A 454 -4.12 -13.72 -18.05
N ASN A 455 -3.58 -13.71 -16.83
CA ASN A 455 -4.17 -13.10 -15.66
C ASN A 455 -3.11 -12.51 -14.74
N TRP A 456 -3.55 -11.68 -13.79
CA TRP A 456 -2.69 -10.92 -12.88
C TRP A 456 -1.89 -11.79 -11.89
N LYS A 457 -2.22 -13.08 -11.75
CA LYS A 457 -1.40 -14.02 -10.95
C LYS A 457 -0.29 -14.66 -11.77
N GLN A 458 -0.48 -14.84 -13.08
CA GLN A 458 0.49 -15.45 -13.98
C GLN A 458 1.50 -14.43 -14.51
N ALA A 459 1.01 -13.22 -14.81
CA ALA A 459 1.83 -12.06 -15.12
C ALA A 459 2.59 -11.61 -13.87
#